data_AF-A0A1V8UZI9-F1
#
_entry.id   AF-A0A1V8UZI9-F1
#
_cell.length_a   1.000
_cell.length_b   1.000
_cell.length_c   1.000
_cell.angle_alpha   90.00
_cell.angle_beta   90.00
_cell.angle_gamma   90.00
#
_symmetry.space_group_name_H-M   'P 1'
#
loop_
_entity.id
_entity.type
_entity.pdbx_description
1 polymer ?
#
loop_
_entity_poly.entity_id
_entity_poly.type
_entity_poly.pdbx_seq_one_letter_code
_entity_poly.pdbx_strand_id
1 'polypeptide(L)'
;MLANVFTALLAAYPLFSTAQSTNLAGKVGPLTSIAAKKAVKTCDITAYGGKAGSDISAAITSAFAACKTGGVVVIPTGQYNLATWVSLSGGKAWALQLDGIITRTGTAGGNMIFIQHTTDFEMFSSTGKGAIQGLGYQLHKSGAPRLLRFYQVTHFSAHDFALVDAPAFHFSMDTCDSGEVYNMAIRGGYSGGLDGIDVWSTNMWIHDVMVTNKDECVTVKSPAKNILVENIYCNWSGGCGMGSFGTDTNVSDITYKNVYTVHSNNMLLIKSNGGSGTVSNAVFENFIGHANAYSLDIDQYWSSMDTIAGNGVQLNNIVISNWTGTEANGAQRGPIKIACADGAPCTGVDLEDFNMWTETGSSQWYSCRSAYTSKSRPVPLYCLKGGSTHTSYAATTTTVKTAPAGYMAPIMAADLTTHFGTTASIPVPALPTIYFPGIKPYRKVAVAVQTQAFKFTTPAAVAFSNAFVAQRRHAAATTVSALQAHDSILAKQRLNRPVAPHLGIYKPQITWYGSAFNRITGVALSGGMYLFGIGYLVAPALGWHLESSVIAASFAAWPVALKVFTKFAVAMPFVYHSLNGFRHLAWDTASLIENGMVQKTGWAVVGLSVVGALGLAVFV
;
A
#
# COMPACT_ATOMS: atom_id res chain seq x y z
N MET A 1 -13.15 70.02 18.43
CA MET A 1 -14.04 68.85 18.53
C MET A 1 -13.48 67.76 17.63
N LEU A 2 -13.02 66.68 18.28
CA LEU A 2 -12.82 65.31 17.79
C LEU A 2 -12.06 65.09 16.46
N ALA A 3 -10.77 64.80 16.61
CA ALA A 3 -10.04 63.84 15.78
C ALA A 3 -9.45 62.77 16.73
N ASN A 4 -9.89 61.52 16.57
CA ASN A 4 -9.30 60.25 17.02
C ASN A 4 -10.42 59.24 17.25
N VAL A 5 -10.54 58.23 16.39
CA VAL A 5 -10.66 56.81 16.80
C VAL A 5 -10.23 55.97 15.58
N PHE A 6 -9.05 55.37 15.69
CA PHE A 6 -8.69 54.15 15.00
C PHE A 6 -9.63 53.03 15.47
N THR A 7 -10.43 52.46 14.58
CA THR A 7 -11.12 51.18 14.84
C THR A 7 -10.64 50.15 13.84
N ALA A 8 -9.93 49.17 14.39
CA ALA A 8 -9.60 47.91 13.77
C ALA A 8 -10.89 47.20 13.32
N LEU A 9 -11.08 47.05 12.01
CA LEU A 9 -11.90 45.97 11.48
C LEU A 9 -10.95 44.82 11.14
N LEU A 10 -10.71 43.96 12.13
CA LEU A 10 -10.44 42.56 11.84
C LEU A 10 -11.62 42.04 11.03
N ALA A 11 -11.37 41.71 9.77
CA ALA A 11 -12.27 40.92 8.96
C ALA A 11 -12.45 39.56 9.65
N ALA A 12 -13.53 39.44 10.43
CA ALA A 12 -14.08 38.17 10.83
C ALA A 12 -14.59 37.48 9.56
N TYR A 13 -13.70 36.73 8.90
CA TYR A 13 -14.13 35.72 7.94
C TYR A 13 -15.01 34.72 8.69
N PRO A 14 -16.24 34.45 8.23
CA PRO A 14 -16.98 33.33 8.76
C PRO A 14 -16.22 32.08 8.33
N LEU A 15 -15.50 31.47 9.28
CA LEU A 15 -15.14 30.05 9.22
C LEU A 15 -16.46 29.29 9.13
N PHE A 16 -16.93 29.04 7.91
CA PHE A 16 -17.83 27.93 7.67
C PHE A 16 -16.99 26.67 7.92
N SER A 17 -16.89 26.27 9.20
CA SER A 17 -16.54 24.91 9.56
C SER A 17 -17.67 24.03 9.05
N THR A 18 -17.56 23.57 7.81
CA THR A 18 -18.27 22.37 7.39
C THR A 18 -17.76 21.26 8.30
N ALA A 19 -18.56 20.93 9.31
CA ALA A 19 -18.40 19.73 10.09
C ALA A 19 -18.52 18.54 9.12
N GLN A 20 -17.42 18.12 8.53
CA GLN A 20 -17.33 16.91 7.71
C GLN A 20 -16.29 15.97 8.33
N SER A 21 -16.87 15.03 9.07
CA SER A 21 -16.41 13.73 9.55
C SER A 21 -15.02 13.61 10.20
N THR A 22 -15.04 13.42 11.52
CA THR A 22 -14.14 12.47 12.17
C THR A 22 -14.45 11.09 11.59
N ASN A 23 -13.74 10.69 10.53
CA ASN A 23 -14.03 9.51 9.71
C ASN A 23 -13.85 8.14 10.41
N LEU A 24 -13.59 8.13 11.72
CA LEU A 24 -13.57 6.90 12.51
C LEU A 24 -14.99 6.47 12.86
N ALA A 25 -15.32 5.20 12.63
CA ALA A 25 -16.62 4.63 12.97
C ALA A 25 -16.75 4.35 14.49
N GLY A 26 -15.62 4.28 15.21
CA GLY A 26 -15.58 4.00 16.64
C GLY A 26 -14.19 4.14 17.23
N LYS A 27 -13.98 3.57 18.42
CA LYS A 27 -12.65 3.52 19.04
C LYS A 27 -11.70 2.66 18.20
N VAL A 28 -10.46 3.09 18.13
CA VAL A 28 -9.33 2.34 17.56
C VAL A 28 -8.35 1.97 18.68
N GLY A 29 -7.41 1.07 18.38
CA GLY A 29 -6.38 0.64 19.33
C GLY A 29 -6.71 -0.67 20.05
N PRO A 30 -5.76 -1.20 20.85
CA PRO A 30 -5.95 -2.40 21.64
C PRO A 30 -7.01 -2.22 22.74
N LEU A 31 -7.64 -3.33 23.13
CA LEU A 31 -8.67 -3.35 24.18
C LEU A 31 -8.05 -3.45 25.59
N THR A 32 -6.89 -4.09 25.70
CA THR A 32 -6.17 -4.26 26.96
C THR A 32 -4.81 -3.58 26.92
N SER A 33 -4.42 -2.96 28.05
CA SER A 33 -3.15 -2.24 28.14
C SER A 33 -1.95 -3.19 28.20
N ILE A 34 -0.79 -2.73 27.76
CA ILE A 34 0.49 -3.46 27.91
C ILE A 34 0.73 -3.89 29.37
N ALA A 35 0.40 -3.06 30.35
CA ALA A 35 0.59 -3.41 31.76
C ALA A 35 -0.27 -4.62 32.16
N ALA A 36 -1.53 -4.68 31.71
CA ALA A 36 -2.40 -5.83 31.94
C ALA A 36 -1.87 -7.09 31.23
N LYS A 37 -1.38 -6.95 30.00
CA LYS A 37 -0.79 -8.07 29.25
C LYS A 37 0.48 -8.62 29.92
N LYS A 38 1.37 -7.72 30.38
CA LYS A 38 2.60 -8.09 31.12
C LYS A 38 2.29 -8.79 32.44
N ALA A 39 1.22 -8.37 33.12
CA ALA A 39 0.77 -9.00 34.37
C ALA A 39 0.30 -10.45 34.17
N VAL A 40 -0.21 -10.80 32.98
CA VAL A 40 -0.49 -12.19 32.61
C VAL A 40 0.81 -12.94 32.37
N LYS A 41 1.62 -12.47 31.41
CA LYS A 41 2.90 -13.11 31.08
C LYS A 41 3.80 -12.21 30.25
N THR A 42 5.10 -12.30 30.52
CA THR A 42 6.15 -11.73 29.66
C THR A 42 7.02 -12.85 29.12
N CYS A 43 7.12 -12.96 27.79
CA CYS A 43 7.93 -13.93 27.08
C CYS A 43 9.09 -13.21 26.37
N ASP A 44 10.17 -12.97 27.11
CA ASP A 44 11.42 -12.45 26.55
C ASP A 44 12.07 -13.53 25.67
N ILE A 45 12.34 -13.22 24.40
CA ILE A 45 12.87 -14.20 23.43
C ILE A 45 14.19 -14.84 23.89
N THR A 46 14.97 -14.21 24.77
CA THR A 46 16.22 -14.77 25.30
C THR A 46 15.99 -16.04 26.12
N ALA A 47 14.84 -16.13 26.83
CA ALA A 47 14.41 -17.34 27.53
C ALA A 47 13.93 -18.45 26.56
N TYR A 48 13.70 -18.10 25.29
CA TYR A 48 13.28 -19.00 24.21
C TYR A 48 14.40 -19.24 23.18
N GLY A 49 15.67 -18.99 23.57
CA GLY A 49 16.85 -19.27 22.75
C GLY A 49 17.28 -18.12 21.82
N GLY A 50 16.61 -16.97 21.87
CA GLY A 50 16.99 -15.77 21.11
C GLY A 50 18.32 -15.20 21.60
N LYS A 51 19.25 -14.95 20.68
CA LYS A 51 20.58 -14.38 20.99
C LYS A 51 20.90 -13.27 20.01
N ALA A 52 21.60 -12.24 20.49
CA ALA A 52 22.09 -11.19 19.61
C ALA A 52 23.03 -11.78 18.53
N GLY A 53 22.91 -11.31 17.30
CA GLY A 53 23.66 -11.79 16.13
C GLY A 53 23.19 -13.14 15.57
N SER A 54 22.19 -13.81 16.16
CA SER A 54 21.65 -15.08 15.64
C SER A 54 20.30 -14.89 14.94
N ASP A 55 19.88 -15.89 14.16
CA ASP A 55 18.49 -15.98 13.70
C ASP A 55 17.57 -16.15 14.92
N ILE A 56 16.59 -15.26 15.07
CA ILE A 56 15.62 -15.29 16.19
C ILE A 56 14.24 -15.81 15.80
N SER A 57 14.07 -16.29 14.57
CA SER A 57 12.79 -16.81 14.06
C SER A 57 12.13 -17.85 14.97
N ALA A 58 12.88 -18.86 15.41
CA ALA A 58 12.42 -19.92 16.31
C ALA A 58 12.10 -19.40 17.73
N ALA A 59 12.89 -18.44 18.22
CA ALA A 59 12.69 -17.83 19.54
C ALA A 59 11.42 -16.97 19.57
N ILE A 60 11.19 -16.15 18.54
CA ILE A 60 9.95 -15.37 18.38
C ILE A 60 8.76 -16.31 18.33
N THR A 61 8.82 -17.37 17.50
CA THR A 61 7.70 -18.30 17.32
C THR A 61 7.36 -19.02 18.63
N SER A 62 8.38 -19.44 19.39
CA SER A 62 8.20 -20.12 20.68
C SER A 62 7.69 -19.18 21.77
N ALA A 63 8.22 -17.96 21.85
CA ALA A 63 7.74 -16.94 22.77
C ALA A 63 6.30 -16.55 22.46
N PHE A 64 5.95 -16.40 21.17
CA PHE A 64 4.59 -16.17 20.73
C PHE A 64 3.67 -17.32 21.13
N ALA A 65 4.02 -18.58 20.87
CA ALA A 65 3.22 -19.72 21.29
C ALA A 65 2.92 -19.71 22.81
N ALA A 66 3.87 -19.24 23.61
CA ALA A 66 3.75 -19.15 25.05
C ALA A 66 2.98 -17.91 25.57
N CYS A 67 2.88 -16.83 24.79
CA CYS A 67 2.29 -15.53 25.18
C CYS A 67 1.12 -15.05 24.30
N LYS A 68 0.75 -15.77 23.24
CA LYS A 68 -0.30 -15.34 22.30
C LYS A 68 -1.69 -15.17 22.91
N THR A 69 -1.90 -15.64 24.14
CA THR A 69 -3.14 -15.45 24.90
C THR A 69 -2.84 -14.62 26.14
N GLY A 70 -3.08 -13.31 26.06
CA GLY A 70 -2.95 -12.40 27.19
C GLY A 70 -1.54 -11.85 27.46
N GLY A 71 -0.47 -12.35 26.82
CA GLY A 71 0.91 -12.03 27.20
C GLY A 71 1.64 -11.04 26.28
N VAL A 72 2.88 -10.70 26.64
CA VAL A 72 3.77 -9.84 25.84
C VAL A 72 5.01 -10.61 25.41
N VAL A 73 5.26 -10.68 24.10
CA VAL A 73 6.54 -11.13 23.55
C VAL A 73 7.51 -9.95 23.55
N VAL A 74 8.70 -10.11 24.13
CA VAL A 74 9.71 -9.04 24.21
C VAL A 74 10.93 -9.43 23.39
N ILE A 75 11.29 -8.57 22.44
CA ILE A 75 12.57 -8.57 21.74
C ILE A 75 13.39 -7.45 22.38
N PRO A 76 14.27 -7.76 23.36
CA PRO A 76 14.97 -6.74 24.13
C PRO A 76 15.97 -5.98 23.26
N THR A 77 16.56 -4.92 23.80
CA THR A 77 17.60 -4.16 23.09
C THR A 77 18.77 -5.07 22.68
N GLY A 78 19.11 -5.04 21.40
CA GLY A 78 20.15 -5.87 20.80
C GLY A 78 20.07 -5.83 19.28
N GLN A 79 21.05 -6.46 18.62
CA GLN A 79 21.04 -6.68 17.18
C GLN A 79 20.71 -8.15 16.91
N TYR A 80 19.69 -8.43 16.12
CA TYR A 80 19.22 -9.79 15.86
C TYR A 80 19.12 -10.02 14.36
N ASN A 81 19.32 -11.26 13.91
CA ASN A 81 19.12 -11.63 12.52
C ASN A 81 17.76 -12.29 12.34
N LEU A 82 17.19 -12.16 11.15
CA LEU A 82 16.02 -12.92 10.74
C LEU A 82 16.32 -13.62 9.42
N ALA A 83 16.63 -14.92 9.50
CA ALA A 83 16.92 -15.77 8.35
C ALA A 83 15.64 -16.47 7.84
N THR A 84 14.75 -16.81 8.76
CA THR A 84 13.46 -17.46 8.48
C THR A 84 12.32 -16.53 8.87
N TRP A 85 11.31 -16.40 7.99
CA TRP A 85 10.15 -15.55 8.24
C TRP A 85 9.26 -16.08 9.35
N VAL A 86 8.64 -15.18 10.10
CA VAL A 86 7.73 -15.52 11.20
C VAL A 86 6.30 -15.19 10.83
N SER A 87 5.42 -16.16 11.08
CA SER A 87 3.98 -16.04 10.87
C SER A 87 3.28 -16.28 12.20
N LEU A 88 2.73 -15.23 12.79
CA LEU A 88 2.16 -15.21 14.14
C LEU A 88 0.64 -15.07 14.00
N SER A 89 -0.06 -16.18 14.22
CA SER A 89 -1.50 -16.29 13.95
C SER A 89 -2.31 -16.69 15.18
N GLY A 90 -3.54 -16.19 15.29
CA GLY A 90 -4.50 -16.62 16.31
C GLY A 90 -4.24 -16.05 17.70
N GLY A 91 -3.59 -14.88 17.80
CA GLY A 91 -3.34 -14.23 19.08
C GLY A 91 -4.57 -13.47 19.61
N LYS A 92 -4.70 -13.38 20.93
CA LYS A 92 -5.76 -12.66 21.64
C LYS A 92 -5.17 -11.92 22.83
N ALA A 93 -5.44 -10.61 22.92
CA ALA A 93 -4.97 -9.78 24.03
C ALA A 93 -3.44 -9.87 24.24
N TRP A 94 -2.66 -9.83 23.17
CA TRP A 94 -1.20 -10.00 23.24
C TRP A 94 -0.46 -8.79 22.66
N ALA A 95 0.85 -8.72 22.88
CA ALA A 95 1.67 -7.66 22.31
C ALA A 95 3.06 -8.14 21.90
N LEU A 96 3.66 -7.45 20.93
CA LEU A 96 5.04 -7.60 20.50
C LEU A 96 5.82 -6.32 20.82
N GLN A 97 6.64 -6.37 21.87
CA GLN A 97 7.55 -5.29 22.25
C GLN A 97 8.88 -5.47 21.52
N LEU A 98 9.16 -4.59 20.55
CA LEU A 98 10.38 -4.53 19.76
C LEU A 98 11.30 -3.41 20.27
N ASP A 99 12.25 -3.73 21.14
CA ASP A 99 13.29 -2.79 21.59
C ASP A 99 14.65 -3.03 20.92
N GLY A 100 14.82 -4.17 20.27
CA GLY A 100 15.97 -4.50 19.44
C GLY A 100 15.84 -4.07 17.99
N ILE A 101 16.92 -4.30 17.23
CA ILE A 101 16.94 -4.17 15.78
C ILE A 101 16.98 -5.56 15.15
N ILE A 102 15.99 -5.85 14.31
CA ILE A 102 15.93 -7.08 13.51
C ILE A 102 16.52 -6.79 12.14
N THR A 103 17.57 -7.50 11.75
CA THR A 103 18.23 -7.37 10.45
C THR A 103 17.92 -8.58 9.57
N ARG A 104 17.45 -8.34 8.34
CA ARG A 104 17.20 -9.39 7.36
C ARG A 104 18.51 -10.12 7.00
N THR A 105 18.52 -11.44 7.13
CA THR A 105 19.53 -12.30 6.51
C THR A 105 18.91 -13.30 5.53
N GLY A 106 17.61 -13.58 5.65
CA GLY A 106 16.86 -14.45 4.74
C GLY A 106 16.61 -13.83 3.36
N THR A 107 16.34 -14.67 2.35
CA THR A 107 16.16 -14.22 0.95
C THR A 107 14.88 -14.75 0.29
N ALA A 108 14.07 -15.48 1.05
CA ALA A 108 12.79 -16.01 0.60
C ALA A 108 11.80 -14.87 0.28
N GLY A 109 10.82 -15.12 -0.60
CA GLY A 109 9.70 -14.20 -0.81
C GLY A 109 8.73 -14.21 0.39
N GLY A 110 7.64 -13.46 0.30
CA GLY A 110 6.60 -13.42 1.35
C GLY A 110 6.70 -12.18 2.24
N ASN A 111 6.48 -12.33 3.55
CA ASN A 111 6.55 -11.24 4.53
C ASN A 111 7.50 -11.67 5.66
N MET A 112 8.47 -10.84 6.05
CA MET A 112 9.43 -11.17 7.10
C MET A 112 8.73 -11.40 8.45
N ILE A 113 7.83 -10.49 8.82
CA ILE A 113 6.94 -10.62 9.97
C ILE A 113 5.50 -10.52 9.47
N PHE A 114 4.73 -11.59 9.70
CA PHE A 114 3.33 -11.66 9.31
C PHE A 114 2.44 -11.90 10.54
N ILE A 115 1.65 -10.90 10.93
CA ILE A 115 0.65 -11.02 12.00
C ILE A 115 -0.71 -11.31 11.38
N GLN A 116 -1.37 -12.37 11.83
CA GLN A 116 -2.60 -12.88 11.21
C GLN A 116 -3.68 -13.20 12.24
N HIS A 117 -4.95 -13.04 11.85
CA HIS A 117 -6.12 -13.55 12.56
C HIS A 117 -6.05 -13.30 14.08
N THR A 118 -5.81 -12.05 14.44
CA THR A 118 -5.46 -11.65 15.81
C THR A 118 -6.40 -10.54 16.27
N THR A 119 -6.69 -10.49 17.56
CA THR A 119 -7.50 -9.41 18.16
C THR A 119 -6.86 -8.89 19.44
N ASP A 120 -7.09 -7.61 19.75
CA ASP A 120 -6.51 -6.92 20.90
C ASP A 120 -4.98 -7.03 20.92
N PHE A 121 -4.36 -6.38 19.95
CA PHE A 121 -2.93 -6.52 19.64
C PHE A 121 -2.19 -5.20 19.69
N GLU A 122 -0.94 -5.22 20.14
CA GLU A 122 -0.08 -4.04 20.15
C GLU A 122 1.33 -4.42 19.71
N MET A 123 1.85 -3.75 18.68
CA MET A 123 3.25 -3.84 18.28
C MET A 123 3.92 -2.50 18.56
N PHE A 124 4.94 -2.49 19.42
CA PHE A 124 5.52 -1.23 19.86
C PHE A 124 6.98 -1.34 20.24
N SER A 125 7.69 -0.21 20.29
CA SER A 125 8.96 -0.10 21.03
C SER A 125 8.75 0.67 22.32
N SER A 126 9.27 0.17 23.44
CA SER A 126 9.25 0.91 24.70
C SER A 126 10.32 2.02 24.75
N THR A 127 11.28 1.96 23.82
CA THR A 127 12.45 2.85 23.78
C THR A 127 12.39 3.88 22.66
N GLY A 128 11.45 3.74 21.71
CA GLY A 128 11.41 4.52 20.48
C GLY A 128 12.57 4.20 19.52
N LYS A 129 13.30 3.09 19.75
CA LYS A 129 14.53 2.71 19.02
C LYS A 129 14.45 1.35 18.35
N GLY A 130 13.36 0.61 18.55
CA GLY A 130 13.11 -0.64 17.85
C GLY A 130 13.07 -0.43 16.34
N ALA A 131 13.65 -1.36 15.58
CA ALA A 131 13.66 -1.25 14.13
C ALA A 131 13.69 -2.60 13.42
N ILE A 132 13.17 -2.63 12.19
CA ILE A 132 13.36 -3.73 11.24
C ILE A 132 14.18 -3.21 10.06
N GLN A 133 15.40 -3.70 9.94
CA GLN A 133 16.33 -3.42 8.85
C GLN A 133 16.23 -4.50 7.77
N GLY A 134 15.63 -4.15 6.65
CA GLY A 134 15.38 -5.03 5.52
C GLY A 134 16.58 -5.29 4.61
N LEU A 135 17.61 -4.43 4.60
CA LEU A 135 18.75 -4.51 3.66
C LEU A 135 18.27 -4.72 2.21
N GLY A 136 17.23 -3.99 1.81
CA GLY A 136 16.60 -3.99 0.49
C GLY A 136 17.59 -3.70 -0.63
N TYR A 137 18.61 -2.86 -0.39
CA TYR A 137 19.68 -2.59 -1.37
C TYR A 137 20.41 -3.85 -1.85
N GLN A 138 20.35 -4.95 -1.08
CA GLN A 138 20.92 -6.26 -1.45
C GLN A 138 19.92 -7.17 -2.20
N LEU A 139 18.62 -6.85 -2.21
CA LEU A 139 17.54 -7.75 -2.62
C LEU A 139 16.37 -7.04 -3.31
N HIS A 140 16.63 -6.12 -4.23
CA HIS A 140 15.58 -5.56 -5.09
C HIS A 140 15.29 -6.50 -6.28
N LYS A 141 14.28 -7.37 -6.14
CA LYS A 141 13.83 -8.30 -7.20
C LYS A 141 12.32 -8.49 -7.16
N SER A 142 11.74 -8.92 -8.29
CA SER A 142 10.34 -9.37 -8.30
C SER A 142 10.14 -10.53 -7.30
N GLY A 143 9.08 -10.44 -6.48
CA GLY A 143 8.80 -11.42 -5.42
C GLY A 143 9.71 -11.32 -4.19
N ALA A 144 10.46 -10.23 -4.03
CA ALA A 144 11.19 -9.95 -2.79
C ALA A 144 10.25 -9.84 -1.57
N PRO A 145 10.74 -10.13 -0.36
CA PRO A 145 9.91 -10.11 0.83
C PRO A 145 9.52 -8.69 1.23
N ARG A 146 8.32 -8.56 1.80
CA ARG A 146 7.84 -7.36 2.49
C ARG A 146 8.32 -7.41 3.95
N LEU A 147 8.46 -6.27 4.63
CA LEU A 147 8.90 -6.28 6.03
C LEU A 147 7.76 -6.73 6.96
N LEU A 148 6.65 -6.00 6.93
CA LEU A 148 5.57 -6.17 7.89
C LEU A 148 4.23 -6.29 7.16
N ARG A 149 3.44 -7.30 7.52
CA ARG A 149 2.04 -7.42 7.08
C ARG A 149 1.15 -7.78 8.24
N PHE A 150 0.03 -7.07 8.36
CA PHE A 150 -1.10 -7.43 9.21
C PHE A 150 -2.23 -7.93 8.32
N TYR A 151 -2.83 -9.06 8.67
CA TYR A 151 -3.98 -9.63 7.96
C TYR A 151 -5.07 -10.06 8.94
N GLN A 152 -6.27 -9.49 8.80
CA GLN A 152 -7.38 -9.74 9.72
C GLN A 152 -6.97 -9.54 11.19
N VAL A 153 -6.33 -8.40 11.45
CA VAL A 153 -6.01 -7.94 12.80
C VAL A 153 -7.06 -6.92 13.23
N THR A 154 -7.63 -7.10 14.41
CA THR A 154 -8.71 -6.24 14.94
C THR A 154 -8.32 -5.64 16.29
N HIS A 155 -8.76 -4.41 16.57
CA HIS A 155 -8.46 -3.69 17.81
C HIS A 155 -6.97 -3.69 18.11
N PHE A 156 -6.21 -2.90 17.36
CA PHE A 156 -4.76 -2.95 17.47
C PHE A 156 -4.08 -1.60 17.37
N SER A 157 -2.82 -1.55 17.81
CA SER A 157 -1.94 -0.44 17.49
C SER A 157 -0.55 -0.90 17.03
N ALA A 158 0.10 -0.08 16.21
CA ALA A 158 1.49 -0.25 15.78
C ALA A 158 2.24 1.09 15.88
N HIS A 159 3.23 1.20 16.78
CA HIS A 159 3.84 2.50 17.06
C HIS A 159 5.24 2.51 17.66
N ASP A 160 5.92 3.65 17.56
CA ASP A 160 7.22 3.92 18.19
C ASP A 160 8.39 3.06 17.65
N PHE A 161 8.32 2.55 16.42
CA PHE A 161 9.43 1.82 15.79
C PHE A 161 9.66 2.24 14.33
N ALA A 162 10.84 1.89 13.80
CA ALA A 162 11.22 2.19 12.43
C ALA A 162 11.19 0.97 11.50
N LEU A 163 10.83 1.18 10.23
CA LEU A 163 10.93 0.20 9.16
C LEU A 163 11.89 0.72 8.10
N VAL A 164 12.93 -0.05 7.79
CA VAL A 164 14.08 0.48 7.04
C VAL A 164 14.45 -0.44 5.90
N ASP A 165 14.57 0.12 4.71
CA ASP A 165 15.10 -0.52 3.51
C ASP A 165 14.41 -1.85 3.19
N ALA A 166 13.10 -1.80 3.01
CA ALA A 166 12.36 -2.98 2.58
C ALA A 166 12.85 -3.47 1.21
N PRO A 167 13.00 -4.80 1.00
CA PRO A 167 13.25 -5.35 -0.32
C PRO A 167 12.09 -5.11 -1.31
N ALA A 168 10.86 -5.03 -0.78
CA ALA A 168 9.63 -4.61 -1.44
C ALA A 168 8.85 -3.62 -0.54
N PHE A 169 7.65 -3.97 -0.08
CA PHE A 169 6.82 -3.09 0.77
C PHE A 169 7.27 -3.08 2.23
N HIS A 170 7.13 -1.93 2.89
CA HIS A 170 7.46 -1.78 4.30
C HIS A 170 6.32 -2.30 5.19
N PHE A 171 5.11 -1.76 5.04
CA PHE A 171 3.98 -2.12 5.88
C PHE A 171 2.66 -2.21 5.10
N SER A 172 2.00 -3.37 5.15
CA SER A 172 0.67 -3.56 4.58
C SER A 172 -0.34 -3.99 5.64
N MET A 173 -1.52 -3.37 5.65
CA MET A 173 -2.66 -3.71 6.50
C MET A 173 -3.82 -4.22 5.64
N ASP A 174 -4.03 -5.52 5.72
CA ASP A 174 -4.96 -6.27 4.90
C ASP A 174 -6.19 -6.67 5.71
N THR A 175 -7.36 -6.15 5.33
CA THR A 175 -8.66 -6.51 5.92
C THR A 175 -8.62 -6.41 7.45
N CYS A 176 -7.97 -5.38 7.97
CA CYS A 176 -7.87 -5.10 9.40
C CYS A 176 -9.02 -4.18 9.84
N ASP A 177 -9.25 -4.10 11.16
CA ASP A 177 -10.31 -3.26 11.72
C ASP A 177 -9.92 -2.61 13.06
N SER A 178 -10.39 -1.38 13.28
CA SER A 178 -10.26 -0.67 14.56
C SER A 178 -8.80 -0.49 15.00
N GLY A 179 -7.93 -0.05 14.08
CA GLY A 179 -6.48 0.06 14.28
C GLY A 179 -5.94 1.50 14.38
N GLU A 180 -4.91 1.71 15.20
CA GLU A 180 -4.18 3.00 15.36
C GLU A 180 -2.68 2.81 15.00
N VAL A 181 -2.15 3.56 14.03
CA VAL A 181 -0.75 3.46 13.60
C VAL A 181 -0.09 4.83 13.75
N TYR A 182 0.98 4.93 14.54
CA TYR A 182 1.58 6.23 14.82
C TYR A 182 3.04 6.22 15.28
N ASN A 183 3.67 7.39 15.32
CA ASN A 183 5.07 7.57 15.74
C ASN A 183 6.02 6.61 14.99
N MET A 184 5.85 6.51 13.66
CA MET A 184 6.68 5.65 12.83
C MET A 184 7.59 6.45 11.91
N ALA A 185 8.76 5.88 11.62
CA ALA A 185 9.64 6.34 10.56
C ALA A 185 9.90 5.19 9.59
N ILE A 186 9.49 5.39 8.34
CA ILE A 186 9.71 4.45 7.25
C ILE A 186 10.74 5.06 6.30
N ARG A 187 11.83 4.35 6.04
CA ARG A 187 12.89 4.83 5.16
C ARG A 187 13.38 3.73 4.22
N GLY A 188 12.94 3.78 2.97
CA GLY A 188 13.29 2.87 1.90
C GLY A 188 14.19 3.48 0.84
N GLY A 189 14.54 2.66 -0.15
CA GLY A 189 15.32 3.07 -1.31
C GLY A 189 14.55 3.95 -2.29
N TYR A 190 15.29 4.57 -3.20
CA TYR A 190 14.75 5.46 -4.23
C TYR A 190 14.33 4.70 -5.50
N SER A 191 13.30 3.85 -5.39
CA SER A 191 12.67 3.12 -6.49
C SER A 191 11.18 2.90 -6.25
N GLY A 192 10.41 2.73 -7.33
CA GLY A 192 9.04 2.21 -7.23
C GLY A 192 9.01 0.76 -6.71
N GLY A 193 7.85 0.34 -6.20
CA GLY A 193 7.61 -0.95 -5.54
C GLY A 193 8.15 -1.04 -4.10
N LEU A 194 8.51 0.10 -3.51
CA LEU A 194 9.06 0.23 -2.15
C LEU A 194 8.08 0.96 -1.22
N ASP A 195 6.81 0.58 -1.33
CA ASP A 195 5.64 1.18 -0.70
C ASP A 195 5.85 1.34 0.81
N GLY A 196 5.43 2.48 1.35
CA GLY A 196 5.50 2.81 2.77
C GLY A 196 4.41 2.07 3.55
N ILE A 197 3.21 2.66 3.57
CA ILE A 197 2.02 2.06 4.16
C ILE A 197 0.95 1.85 3.08
N ASP A 198 0.53 0.60 2.89
CA ASP A 198 -0.69 0.26 2.17
C ASP A 198 -1.78 -0.21 3.13
N VAL A 199 -3.00 0.27 2.94
CA VAL A 199 -4.13 -0.07 3.81
C VAL A 199 -5.42 -0.33 3.02
N TRP A 200 -6.01 -1.50 3.18
CA TRP A 200 -7.38 -1.81 2.75
C TRP A 200 -8.10 -2.44 3.93
N SER A 201 -8.78 -1.62 4.71
CA SER A 201 -9.23 -1.94 6.07
C SER A 201 -10.39 -1.04 6.47
N THR A 202 -10.96 -1.29 7.64
CA THR A 202 -12.07 -0.49 8.19
C THR A 202 -11.66 0.18 9.50
N ASN A 203 -12.19 1.37 9.78
CA ASN A 203 -12.01 2.06 11.06
C ASN A 203 -10.53 2.19 11.46
N MET A 204 -9.74 2.88 10.63
CA MET A 204 -8.29 3.00 10.78
C MET A 204 -7.87 4.44 11.04
N TRP A 205 -7.03 4.66 12.05
CA TRP A 205 -6.39 5.93 12.30
C TRP A 205 -4.87 5.82 12.09
N ILE A 206 -4.33 6.54 11.10
CA ILE A 206 -2.91 6.53 10.78
C ILE A 206 -2.40 7.96 10.92
N HIS A 207 -1.53 8.21 11.89
CA HIS A 207 -1.07 9.56 12.14
C HIS A 207 0.37 9.66 12.61
N ASP A 208 1.01 10.82 12.43
CA ASP A 208 2.37 11.06 12.90
C ASP A 208 3.37 10.03 12.33
N VAL A 209 3.36 9.89 11.00
CA VAL A 209 4.21 8.96 10.25
C VAL A 209 5.05 9.73 9.23
N MET A 210 6.35 9.43 9.21
CA MET A 210 7.26 9.90 8.15
C MET A 210 7.61 8.76 7.21
N VAL A 211 7.54 9.01 5.91
CA VAL A 211 7.94 8.06 4.86
C VAL A 211 8.94 8.70 3.90
N THR A 212 10.03 7.99 3.65
CA THR A 212 11.00 8.27 2.58
C THR A 212 11.13 7.03 1.70
N ASN A 213 10.89 7.15 0.40
CA ASN A 213 10.98 6.08 -0.59
C ASN A 213 10.85 6.67 -2.02
N LYS A 214 10.34 5.92 -3.00
CA LYS A 214 9.92 6.48 -4.30
C LYS A 214 8.61 5.89 -4.83
N ASP A 215 7.81 5.36 -3.91
CA ASP A 215 6.46 4.84 -4.16
C ASP A 215 5.52 5.31 -3.04
N GLU A 216 4.40 4.63 -2.82
CA GLU A 216 3.36 5.00 -1.85
C GLU A 216 3.92 5.52 -0.52
N CYS A 217 3.43 6.69 -0.08
CA CYS A 217 3.67 7.21 1.27
C CYS A 217 2.71 6.49 2.24
N VAL A 218 1.45 6.97 2.30
CA VAL A 218 0.33 6.27 2.95
C VAL A 218 -0.80 6.18 1.92
N THR A 219 -1.12 4.96 1.48
CA THR A 219 -2.05 4.74 0.36
C THR A 219 -3.20 3.80 0.74
N VAL A 220 -4.42 4.28 0.51
CA VAL A 220 -5.65 3.49 0.70
C VAL A 220 -5.91 2.63 -0.55
N LYS A 221 -6.07 1.33 -0.37
CA LYS A 221 -6.48 0.36 -1.40
C LYS A 221 -7.95 -0.06 -1.17
N SER A 222 -8.52 -0.82 -2.10
CA SER A 222 -9.90 -1.31 -2.02
C SER A 222 -9.96 -2.76 -1.53
N PRO A 223 -10.98 -3.15 -0.73
CA PRO A 223 -12.03 -2.30 -0.14
C PRO A 223 -11.54 -1.55 1.10
N ALA A 224 -12.10 -0.38 1.37
CA ALA A 224 -11.74 0.40 2.55
C ALA A 224 -12.88 1.29 3.03
N LYS A 225 -12.99 1.48 4.34
CA LYS A 225 -14.02 2.35 4.91
C LYS A 225 -13.56 3.01 6.20
N ASN A 226 -13.97 4.25 6.44
CA ASN A 226 -13.76 4.92 7.73
C ASN A 226 -12.26 5.01 8.09
N ILE A 227 -11.47 5.61 7.20
CA ILE A 227 -10.01 5.75 7.41
C ILE A 227 -9.67 7.24 7.58
N LEU A 228 -8.97 7.55 8.66
CA LEU A 228 -8.40 8.86 8.95
C LEU A 228 -6.88 8.78 8.87
N VAL A 229 -6.28 9.52 7.94
CA VAL A 229 -4.85 9.67 7.77
C VAL A 229 -4.47 11.12 8.08
N GLU A 230 -3.61 11.38 9.06
CA GLU A 230 -3.26 12.76 9.39
C GLU A 230 -1.86 12.99 9.95
N ASN A 231 -1.34 14.22 9.83
CA ASN A 231 0.04 14.55 10.22
C ASN A 231 1.06 13.61 9.56
N ILE A 232 1.03 13.56 8.23
CA ILE A 232 1.91 12.68 7.45
C ILE A 232 3.04 13.51 6.82
N TYR A 233 4.26 12.99 6.95
CA TYR A 233 5.45 13.58 6.38
C TYR A 233 6.03 12.70 5.27
N CYS A 234 5.66 12.97 4.03
CA CYS A 234 6.22 12.33 2.85
C CYS A 234 7.52 13.05 2.44
N ASN A 235 8.64 12.64 3.06
CA ASN A 235 9.94 13.26 2.91
C ASN A 235 10.75 12.54 1.81
N TRP A 236 10.61 13.03 0.57
CA TRP A 236 11.15 12.38 -0.64
C TRP A 236 10.54 10.98 -0.84
N SER A 237 9.32 10.94 -1.37
CA SER A 237 8.48 9.74 -1.51
C SER A 237 7.90 9.63 -2.93
N GLY A 238 7.02 8.67 -3.18
CA GLY A 238 6.02 8.79 -4.24
C GLY A 238 4.93 9.79 -3.88
N GLY A 239 4.53 9.85 -2.61
CA GLY A 239 3.41 10.67 -2.13
C GLY A 239 2.24 9.82 -1.66
N CYS A 240 1.24 10.45 -1.02
CA CYS A 240 0.03 9.74 -0.61
C CYS A 240 -0.85 9.39 -1.82
N GLY A 241 -1.75 8.44 -1.66
CA GLY A 241 -2.65 8.09 -2.75
C GLY A 241 -3.82 7.19 -2.39
N MET A 242 -4.59 6.85 -3.42
CA MET A 242 -5.70 5.92 -3.39
C MET A 242 -5.69 5.05 -4.66
N GLY A 243 -5.86 3.74 -4.49
CA GLY A 243 -5.82 2.76 -5.58
C GLY A 243 -4.43 2.13 -5.77
N SER A 244 -4.15 1.41 -6.86
CA SER A 244 -4.94 1.31 -8.08
C SER A 244 -6.28 0.63 -7.86
N PHE A 245 -7.34 1.31 -8.27
CA PHE A 245 -8.70 0.79 -8.23
C PHE A 245 -9.05 0.01 -9.51
N GLY A 246 -9.93 -0.98 -9.36
CA GLY A 246 -10.30 -1.90 -10.43
C GLY A 246 -11.77 -2.26 -10.38
N THR A 247 -12.10 -3.52 -10.64
CA THR A 247 -13.48 -4.03 -10.56
C THR A 247 -13.97 -4.06 -9.11
N ASP A 248 -15.26 -3.77 -8.92
CA ASP A 248 -15.95 -3.82 -7.62
C ASP A 248 -15.27 -2.98 -6.54
N THR A 249 -14.69 -1.84 -6.95
CA THR A 249 -14.10 -0.89 -6.02
C THR A 249 -15.14 -0.45 -4.99
N ASN A 250 -14.80 -0.53 -3.71
CA ASN A 250 -15.70 -0.14 -2.63
C ASN A 250 -14.91 0.61 -1.57
N VAL A 251 -14.80 1.93 -1.76
CA VAL A 251 -14.10 2.82 -0.85
C VAL A 251 -15.03 3.94 -0.41
N SER A 252 -15.16 4.16 0.90
CA SER A 252 -15.94 5.28 1.42
C SER A 252 -15.39 5.86 2.71
N ASP A 253 -15.72 7.13 2.98
CA ASP A 253 -15.44 7.80 4.26
C ASP A 253 -13.93 7.83 4.58
N ILE A 254 -13.16 8.48 3.70
CA ILE A 254 -11.70 8.59 3.78
C ILE A 254 -11.30 10.05 4.02
N THR A 255 -10.51 10.33 5.06
CA THR A 255 -9.91 11.66 5.27
C THR A 255 -8.39 11.57 5.23
N TYR A 256 -7.77 12.46 4.48
CA TYR A 256 -6.38 12.85 4.68
C TYR A 256 -6.32 14.30 5.15
N LYS A 257 -5.60 14.55 6.25
CA LYS A 257 -5.50 15.88 6.86
C LYS A 257 -4.06 16.20 7.26
N ASN A 258 -3.60 17.43 7.07
CA ASN A 258 -2.26 17.86 7.50
C ASN A 258 -1.16 16.96 6.88
N VAL A 259 -1.06 16.96 5.56
CA VAL A 259 -0.06 16.16 4.83
C VAL A 259 1.00 17.07 4.23
N TYR A 260 2.25 16.88 4.67
CA TYR A 260 3.41 17.59 4.13
C TYR A 260 4.16 16.68 3.18
N THR A 261 4.37 17.13 1.94
CA THR A 261 4.99 16.33 0.87
C THR A 261 6.07 17.11 0.15
N VAL A 262 7.29 16.59 0.15
CA VAL A 262 8.45 17.24 -0.49
C VAL A 262 9.19 16.27 -1.40
N HIS A 263 9.73 16.76 -2.53
CA HIS A 263 10.52 15.98 -3.50
C HIS A 263 9.85 14.67 -3.98
N SER A 264 8.52 14.65 -4.01
CA SER A 264 7.74 13.45 -4.27
C SER A 264 7.14 13.42 -5.68
N ASN A 265 6.55 12.28 -6.07
CA ASN A 265 5.89 12.20 -7.38
C ASN A 265 4.60 13.03 -7.40
N ASN A 266 3.83 12.99 -6.31
CA ASN A 266 2.58 13.73 -6.16
C ASN A 266 2.37 14.15 -4.70
N MET A 267 1.49 15.11 -4.44
CA MET A 267 0.95 15.32 -3.09
C MET A 267 -0.16 14.30 -2.79
N LEU A 268 -1.04 14.06 -3.78
CA LEU A 268 -2.04 13.00 -3.74
C LEU A 268 -2.30 12.45 -5.15
N LEU A 269 -2.35 11.12 -5.27
CA LEU A 269 -2.71 10.41 -6.49
C LEU A 269 -3.92 9.50 -6.25
N ILE A 270 -5.04 9.73 -6.95
CA ILE A 270 -6.14 8.76 -7.05
C ILE A 270 -6.03 8.09 -8.41
N LYS A 271 -5.80 6.77 -8.45
CA LYS A 271 -5.46 6.06 -9.68
C LYS A 271 -6.37 4.88 -10.00
N SER A 272 -6.85 4.83 -11.25
CA SER A 272 -7.56 3.69 -11.84
C SER A 272 -7.34 3.66 -13.36
N ASN A 273 -7.74 2.57 -14.03
CA ASN A 273 -7.78 2.49 -15.49
C ASN A 273 -8.92 1.53 -15.89
N GLY A 274 -10.07 2.09 -16.25
CA GLY A 274 -11.32 1.33 -16.35
C GLY A 274 -11.84 0.87 -14.99
N GLY A 275 -12.36 -0.36 -14.91
CA GLY A 275 -12.93 -0.92 -13.68
C GLY A 275 -14.37 -0.48 -13.39
N SER A 276 -14.83 -0.75 -12.16
CA SER A 276 -16.21 -0.51 -11.71
C SER A 276 -16.26 -0.27 -10.19
N GLY A 277 -17.45 0.02 -9.67
CA GLY A 277 -17.65 0.33 -8.25
C GLY A 277 -17.48 1.81 -7.95
N THR A 278 -17.28 2.15 -6.67
CA THR A 278 -17.37 3.52 -6.17
C THR A 278 -16.25 3.88 -5.19
N VAL A 279 -15.79 5.12 -5.29
CA VAL A 279 -15.08 5.84 -4.23
C VAL A 279 -15.96 7.01 -3.84
N SER A 280 -16.35 7.11 -2.56
CA SER A 280 -17.24 8.17 -2.10
C SER A 280 -16.83 8.80 -0.77
N ASN A 281 -17.23 10.05 -0.55
CA ASN A 281 -17.02 10.75 0.73
C ASN A 281 -15.52 10.80 1.11
N ALA A 282 -14.70 11.37 0.24
CA ALA A 282 -13.28 11.55 0.51
C ALA A 282 -12.96 13.03 0.76
N VAL A 283 -12.17 13.31 1.80
CA VAL A 283 -11.73 14.65 2.17
C VAL A 283 -10.20 14.70 2.19
N PHE A 284 -9.64 15.69 1.49
CA PHE A 284 -8.19 15.93 1.43
C PHE A 284 -7.92 17.39 1.81
N GLU A 285 -7.65 17.62 3.09
CA GLU A 285 -7.52 18.98 3.65
C GLU A 285 -6.13 19.27 4.21
N ASN A 286 -5.72 20.54 4.13
CA ASN A 286 -4.47 21.03 4.71
C ASN A 286 -3.24 20.30 4.17
N PHE A 287 -2.98 20.41 2.88
CA PHE A 287 -1.76 19.86 2.28
C PHE A 287 -0.73 20.96 2.02
N ILE A 288 0.54 20.64 2.27
CA ILE A 288 1.68 21.48 1.91
C ILE A 288 2.59 20.68 0.98
N GLY A 289 2.95 21.26 -0.17
CA GLY A 289 3.80 20.63 -1.17
C GLY A 289 5.02 21.48 -1.52
N HIS A 290 6.19 20.87 -1.73
CA HIS A 290 7.36 21.54 -2.31
C HIS A 290 8.15 20.61 -3.24
N ALA A 291 8.63 21.13 -4.37
CA ALA A 291 9.47 20.42 -5.34
C ALA A 291 8.93 19.06 -5.82
N ASN A 292 7.61 18.86 -5.72
CA ASN A 292 6.93 17.66 -6.18
C ASN A 292 6.78 17.69 -7.71
N ALA A 293 6.65 16.53 -8.34
CA ALA A 293 6.41 16.45 -9.78
C ALA A 293 4.96 16.80 -10.15
N TYR A 294 3.98 16.30 -9.40
CA TYR A 294 2.58 16.69 -9.44
C TYR A 294 2.14 17.20 -8.07
N SER A 295 1.03 17.94 -8.04
CA SER A 295 0.33 18.28 -6.80
C SER A 295 -0.89 17.34 -6.64
N LEU A 296 -2.08 17.76 -7.10
CA LEU A 296 -3.27 16.92 -7.15
C LEU A 296 -3.34 16.18 -8.50
N ASP A 297 -3.31 14.86 -8.46
CA ASP A 297 -3.47 14.00 -9.65
C ASP A 297 -4.59 12.98 -9.42
N ILE A 298 -5.75 13.20 -10.04
CA ILE A 298 -6.80 12.18 -10.18
C ILE A 298 -6.67 11.63 -11.59
N ASP A 299 -6.25 10.39 -11.73
CA ASP A 299 -5.96 9.77 -13.03
C ASP A 299 -6.69 8.43 -13.18
N GLN A 300 -7.84 8.46 -13.87
CA GLN A 300 -8.60 7.25 -14.21
C GLN A 300 -8.19 6.63 -15.56
N TYR A 301 -7.07 7.09 -16.12
CA TYR A 301 -6.39 6.53 -17.28
C TYR A 301 -4.93 6.20 -16.94
N TRP A 302 -4.68 5.78 -15.70
CA TRP A 302 -3.33 5.64 -15.17
C TRP A 302 -2.53 4.59 -15.97
N SER A 303 -1.57 5.05 -16.76
CA SER A 303 -0.88 4.22 -17.76
C SER A 303 0.05 3.15 -17.19
N SER A 304 0.33 3.21 -15.88
CA SER A 304 1.18 2.24 -15.18
C SER A 304 0.40 1.02 -14.66
N MET A 305 -0.90 0.93 -14.96
CA MET A 305 -1.68 -0.30 -14.80
C MET A 305 -2.36 -0.68 -16.11
N ASP A 306 -2.61 -1.98 -16.28
CA ASP A 306 -3.42 -2.47 -17.39
C ASP A 306 -4.86 -1.92 -17.30
N THR A 307 -5.48 -1.72 -18.46
CA THR A 307 -6.90 -1.34 -18.53
C THR A 307 -7.76 -2.51 -18.05
N ILE A 308 -8.58 -2.25 -17.04
CA ILE A 308 -9.54 -3.20 -16.49
C ILE A 308 -10.90 -2.96 -17.16
N ALA A 309 -11.59 -4.03 -17.57
CA ALA A 309 -12.90 -3.92 -18.19
C ALA A 309 -13.91 -3.20 -17.26
N GLY A 310 -14.68 -2.29 -17.83
CA GLY A 310 -15.69 -1.49 -17.13
C GLY A 310 -15.66 -0.02 -17.55
N ASN A 311 -16.70 0.72 -17.17
CA ASN A 311 -16.88 2.11 -17.58
C ASN A 311 -15.97 3.10 -16.83
N GLY A 312 -15.29 2.62 -15.78
CA GLY A 312 -14.56 3.46 -14.83
C GLY A 312 -15.14 3.34 -13.43
N VAL A 313 -14.28 3.57 -12.43
CA VAL A 313 -14.70 3.68 -11.03
C VAL A 313 -15.44 5.00 -10.84
N GLN A 314 -16.64 4.99 -10.26
CA GLN A 314 -17.35 6.24 -9.98
C GLN A 314 -16.72 6.95 -8.77
N LEU A 315 -16.15 8.13 -8.98
CA LEU A 315 -15.73 9.01 -7.88
C LEU A 315 -16.88 10.00 -7.58
N ASN A 316 -17.32 10.05 -6.33
CA ASN A 316 -18.42 10.92 -5.89
C ASN A 316 -18.10 11.60 -4.56
N ASN A 317 -18.48 12.88 -4.40
CA ASN A 317 -18.30 13.62 -3.15
C ASN A 317 -16.83 13.60 -2.66
N ILE A 318 -15.97 14.25 -3.44
CA ILE A 318 -14.53 14.35 -3.19
C ILE A 318 -14.20 15.81 -2.90
N VAL A 319 -13.80 16.11 -1.67
CA VAL A 319 -13.52 17.48 -1.21
C VAL A 319 -12.02 17.67 -1.07
N ILE A 320 -11.46 18.65 -1.77
CA ILE A 320 -10.06 19.07 -1.68
C ILE A 320 -10.05 20.51 -1.17
N SER A 321 -9.40 20.76 -0.03
CA SER A 321 -9.40 22.10 0.56
C SER A 321 -8.08 22.50 1.22
N ASN A 322 -7.73 23.79 1.14
CA ASN A 322 -6.56 24.38 1.79
C ASN A 322 -5.24 23.66 1.40
N TRP A 323 -4.88 23.77 0.12
CA TRP A 323 -3.62 23.24 -0.41
C TRP A 323 -2.69 24.40 -0.73
N THR A 324 -1.46 24.36 -0.23
CA THR A 324 -0.48 25.45 -0.38
C THR A 324 0.90 24.91 -0.73
N GLY A 325 1.74 25.78 -1.31
CA GLY A 325 3.13 25.48 -1.60
C GLY A 325 3.45 25.53 -3.09
N THR A 326 4.43 24.72 -3.49
CA THR A 326 5.05 24.77 -4.80
C THR A 326 5.24 23.40 -5.44
N GLU A 327 5.32 23.37 -6.77
CA GLU A 327 5.69 22.18 -7.54
C GLU A 327 6.84 22.48 -8.50
N ALA A 328 7.64 21.47 -8.83
CA ALA A 328 8.90 21.66 -9.55
C ALA A 328 8.73 22.36 -10.91
N ASN A 329 7.70 22.00 -11.68
CA ASN A 329 7.42 22.58 -12.99
C ASN A 329 5.94 22.46 -13.39
N GLY A 330 5.16 23.48 -13.02
CA GLY A 330 3.73 23.58 -13.30
C GLY A 330 3.36 23.73 -14.78
N ALA A 331 4.31 24.10 -15.64
CA ALA A 331 4.09 24.13 -17.09
C ALA A 331 4.15 22.71 -17.71
N GLN A 332 5.00 21.85 -17.16
CA GLN A 332 5.09 20.45 -17.58
C GLN A 332 4.00 19.58 -16.94
N ARG A 333 3.73 19.81 -15.66
CA ARG A 333 2.77 19.06 -14.85
C ARG A 333 2.02 20.05 -13.99
N GLY A 334 0.84 20.45 -14.43
CA GLY A 334 0.04 21.43 -13.72
C GLY A 334 -0.45 20.89 -12.37
N PRO A 335 -0.69 21.76 -11.37
CA PRO A 335 -0.90 21.29 -10.01
C PRO A 335 -2.33 20.77 -9.80
N ILE A 336 -3.22 21.01 -10.75
CA ILE A 336 -4.55 20.40 -10.81
C ILE A 336 -4.63 19.58 -12.09
N LYS A 337 -4.58 18.25 -11.94
CA LYS A 337 -4.86 17.28 -13.00
C LYS A 337 -5.98 16.36 -12.53
N ILE A 338 -7.15 16.48 -13.15
CA ILE A 338 -8.33 15.67 -12.84
C ILE A 338 -8.82 15.02 -14.12
N ALA A 339 -8.42 13.77 -14.36
CA ALA A 339 -8.80 12.98 -15.50
C ALA A 339 -9.75 11.85 -15.10
N CYS A 340 -11.05 12.17 -15.05
CA CYS A 340 -12.09 11.19 -14.75
C CYS A 340 -12.44 10.33 -15.97
N ALA A 341 -12.89 9.11 -15.73
CA ALA A 341 -13.29 8.17 -16.76
C ALA A 341 -14.54 8.70 -17.49
N ASP A 342 -14.50 8.74 -18.81
CA ASP A 342 -15.64 9.23 -19.61
C ASP A 342 -16.90 8.36 -19.44
N GLY A 343 -16.74 7.05 -19.17
CA GLY A 343 -17.86 6.15 -18.88
C GLY A 343 -18.42 6.28 -17.46
N ALA A 344 -17.71 6.96 -16.56
CA ALA A 344 -18.13 7.22 -15.18
C ALA A 344 -17.63 8.61 -14.72
N PRO A 345 -18.19 9.71 -15.27
CA PRO A 345 -17.75 11.07 -14.92
C PRO A 345 -17.76 11.30 -13.40
N CYS A 346 -16.73 11.98 -12.87
CA CYS A 346 -16.70 12.29 -11.45
C CYS A 346 -17.78 13.31 -11.09
N THR A 347 -18.43 13.10 -9.95
CA THR A 347 -19.52 13.95 -9.46
C THR A 347 -19.21 14.50 -8.08
N GLY A 348 -19.51 15.77 -7.82
CA GLY A 348 -19.20 16.41 -6.54
C GLY A 348 -17.72 16.42 -6.19
N VAL A 349 -16.84 16.71 -7.16
CA VAL A 349 -15.43 17.03 -6.91
C VAL A 349 -15.33 18.52 -6.62
N ASP A 350 -15.01 18.88 -5.39
CA ASP A 350 -15.01 20.27 -4.94
C ASP A 350 -13.61 20.71 -4.50
N LEU A 351 -13.11 21.78 -5.12
CA LEU A 351 -11.84 22.41 -4.76
C LEU A 351 -12.10 23.74 -4.05
N GLU A 352 -11.39 23.99 -2.97
CA GLU A 352 -11.40 25.27 -2.26
C GLU A 352 -10.01 25.62 -1.76
N ASP A 353 -9.63 26.90 -1.85
CA ASP A 353 -8.34 27.40 -1.36
C ASP A 353 -7.15 26.56 -1.84
N PHE A 354 -7.15 26.24 -3.14
CA PHE A 354 -6.04 25.54 -3.80
C PHE A 354 -5.04 26.55 -4.37
N ASN A 355 -3.97 26.79 -3.60
CA ASN A 355 -2.97 27.83 -3.84
C ASN A 355 -1.59 27.20 -4.06
N MET A 356 -1.37 26.59 -5.22
CA MET A 356 -0.08 26.04 -5.63
C MET A 356 0.58 26.92 -6.69
N TRP A 357 1.92 26.99 -6.69
CA TRP A 357 2.69 27.70 -7.73
C TRP A 357 3.89 26.91 -8.26
N THR A 358 4.23 27.12 -9.53
CA THR A 358 5.43 26.55 -10.15
C THR A 358 6.72 27.16 -9.59
N GLU A 359 7.73 26.32 -9.35
CA GLU A 359 9.09 26.74 -8.97
C GLU A 359 9.91 27.19 -10.18
N THR A 360 9.60 26.63 -11.35
CA THR A 360 10.28 26.94 -12.61
C THR A 360 9.36 27.67 -13.58
N GLY A 361 9.84 28.74 -14.18
CA GLY A 361 9.07 29.52 -15.15
C GLY A 361 8.07 30.47 -14.48
N SER A 362 7.07 30.94 -15.25
CA SER A 362 6.12 31.98 -14.82
C SER A 362 4.66 31.63 -15.14
N SER A 363 4.39 30.36 -15.43
CA SER A 363 3.04 29.88 -15.72
C SER A 363 2.88 28.41 -15.39
N GLN A 364 1.64 28.02 -15.09
CA GLN A 364 1.20 26.63 -14.88
C GLN A 364 -0.17 26.41 -15.53
N TRP A 365 -0.70 25.20 -15.46
CA TRP A 365 -2.03 24.90 -15.99
C TRP A 365 -2.89 24.08 -15.03
N TYR A 366 -4.20 24.20 -15.17
CA TYR A 366 -5.19 23.29 -14.56
C TYR A 366 -5.87 22.51 -15.68
N SER A 367 -6.04 21.20 -15.50
CA SER A 367 -6.69 20.33 -16.50
C SER A 367 -7.73 19.44 -15.85
N CYS A 368 -8.93 19.43 -16.43
CA CYS A 368 -10.05 18.64 -15.98
C CYS A 368 -10.69 17.92 -17.17
N ARG A 369 -11.05 16.64 -17.01
CA ARG A 369 -11.79 15.81 -17.97
C ARG A 369 -12.93 15.12 -17.24
N SER A 370 -14.14 15.19 -17.78
CA SER A 370 -15.31 14.48 -17.25
C SER A 370 -15.52 14.64 -15.74
N ALA A 371 -15.25 15.83 -15.18
CA ALA A 371 -15.26 16.10 -13.75
C ALA A 371 -16.18 17.27 -13.40
N TYR A 372 -17.04 17.05 -12.41
CA TYR A 372 -18.09 18.00 -12.03
C TYR A 372 -18.02 18.40 -10.55
N THR A 373 -18.15 19.70 -10.29
CA THR A 373 -18.27 20.26 -8.93
C THR A 373 -19.73 20.34 -8.50
N SER A 374 -19.98 20.14 -7.20
CA SER A 374 -21.28 20.38 -6.58
C SER A 374 -21.50 21.85 -6.23
N LYS A 375 -20.42 22.64 -6.15
CA LYS A 375 -20.47 24.04 -5.73
C LYS A 375 -21.10 24.94 -6.80
N SER A 376 -22.12 25.69 -6.40
CA SER A 376 -22.77 26.74 -7.20
C SER A 376 -21.96 28.04 -7.19
N ARG A 377 -20.70 28.01 -7.63
CA ARG A 377 -19.93 29.24 -7.91
C ARG A 377 -20.03 29.57 -9.42
N PRO A 378 -19.83 30.83 -9.86
CA PRO A 378 -19.81 31.14 -11.28
C PRO A 378 -18.73 30.28 -11.97
N VAL A 379 -19.21 29.35 -12.80
CA VAL A 379 -18.47 28.24 -13.40
C VAL A 379 -17.63 28.76 -14.58
N PRO A 380 -16.41 28.22 -14.83
CA PRO A 380 -15.76 27.11 -14.13
C PRO A 380 -14.97 27.51 -12.87
N LEU A 381 -15.11 26.69 -11.82
CA LEU A 381 -14.25 26.71 -10.63
C LEU A 381 -12.95 25.97 -10.98
N TYR A 382 -11.86 26.72 -11.14
CA TYR A 382 -10.62 26.22 -11.76
C TYR A 382 -10.86 25.72 -13.19
N CYS A 383 -10.95 24.41 -13.40
CA CYS A 383 -11.30 23.77 -14.69
C CYS A 383 -12.56 22.88 -14.62
N LEU A 384 -13.23 22.84 -13.47
CA LEU A 384 -14.39 21.97 -13.25
C LEU A 384 -15.67 22.57 -13.83
N LYS A 385 -16.54 21.69 -14.35
CA LYS A 385 -17.89 22.07 -14.78
C LYS A 385 -18.88 21.93 -13.62
N GLY A 386 -19.90 22.77 -13.62
CA GLY A 386 -21.09 22.61 -12.77
C GLY A 386 -22.30 22.18 -13.60
N GLY A 387 -23.45 22.06 -12.94
CA GLY A 387 -24.74 21.73 -13.57
C GLY A 387 -25.30 20.38 -13.12
N SER A 388 -26.54 20.09 -13.52
CA SER A 388 -27.27 18.88 -13.12
C SER A 388 -27.06 17.69 -14.06
N THR A 389 -26.41 17.90 -15.21
CA THR A 389 -26.20 16.88 -16.24
C THR A 389 -24.71 16.57 -16.38
N HIS A 390 -24.32 15.34 -16.04
CA HIS A 390 -22.94 14.88 -16.03
C HIS A 390 -22.63 14.02 -17.27
N THR A 391 -22.20 14.66 -18.36
CA THR A 391 -21.76 13.97 -19.58
C THR A 391 -20.23 13.96 -19.66
N SER A 392 -19.66 13.01 -20.39
CA SER A 392 -18.22 13.08 -20.67
C SER A 392 -17.84 14.35 -21.42
N TYR A 393 -16.62 14.81 -21.21
CA TYR A 393 -16.04 15.88 -22.01
C TYR A 393 -14.52 15.72 -22.05
N ALA A 394 -13.92 16.05 -23.20
CA ALA A 394 -12.46 16.01 -23.37
C ALA A 394 -11.74 16.94 -22.38
N ALA A 395 -10.48 16.64 -22.06
CA ALA A 395 -9.71 17.45 -21.12
C ALA A 395 -9.69 18.94 -21.53
N THR A 396 -10.12 19.82 -20.62
CA THR A 396 -10.06 21.28 -20.77
C THR A 396 -8.93 21.82 -19.92
N THR A 397 -8.06 22.63 -20.55
CA THR A 397 -6.89 23.19 -19.90
C THR A 397 -7.03 24.70 -19.73
N THR A 398 -6.75 25.21 -18.54
CA THR A 398 -6.69 26.65 -18.23
C THR A 398 -5.27 27.02 -17.83
N THR A 399 -4.66 27.97 -18.53
CA THR A 399 -3.32 28.48 -18.19
C THR A 399 -3.42 29.58 -17.13
N VAL A 400 -2.59 29.47 -16.10
CA VAL A 400 -2.45 30.45 -15.02
C VAL A 400 -1.07 31.08 -15.11
N LYS A 401 -1.00 32.42 -15.23
CA LYS A 401 0.25 33.18 -15.39
C LYS A 401 0.59 34.07 -14.19
N THR A 402 -0.19 33.97 -13.13
CA THR A 402 -0.02 34.76 -11.90
C THR A 402 -0.09 33.82 -10.72
N ALA A 403 0.86 33.95 -9.80
CA ALA A 403 0.89 33.14 -8.59
C ALA A 403 -0.40 33.37 -7.77
N PRO A 404 -1.10 32.30 -7.33
CA PRO A 404 -2.22 32.44 -6.41
C PRO A 404 -1.80 33.17 -5.13
N ALA A 405 -2.63 34.07 -4.62
CA ALA A 405 -2.36 34.72 -3.34
C ALA A 405 -2.29 33.65 -2.23
N GLY A 406 -1.32 33.76 -1.33
CA GLY A 406 -1.17 32.81 -0.21
C GLY A 406 -0.56 31.45 -0.58
N TYR A 407 0.04 31.28 -1.77
CA TYR A 407 0.71 30.02 -2.14
C TYR A 407 1.95 29.70 -1.29
N MET A 408 2.59 30.71 -0.70
CA MET A 408 3.78 30.50 0.11
C MET A 408 3.45 29.72 1.38
N ALA A 409 4.13 28.59 1.57
CA ALA A 409 3.93 27.69 2.70
C ALA A 409 5.24 27.49 3.49
N PRO A 410 5.16 27.15 4.79
CA PRO A 410 6.33 26.80 5.58
C PRO A 410 6.94 25.46 5.15
N ILE A 411 8.26 25.35 5.27
CA ILE A 411 9.01 24.11 5.05
C ILE A 411 9.31 23.35 6.34
N MET A 412 9.65 22.07 6.25
CA MET A 412 10.10 21.27 7.36
C MET A 412 11.63 21.28 7.48
N ALA A 413 12.16 21.47 8.69
CA ALA A 413 13.62 21.56 8.91
C ALA A 413 14.40 20.28 8.57
N ALA A 414 13.71 19.15 8.47
CA ALA A 414 14.28 17.84 8.18
C ALA A 414 14.06 17.40 6.72
N ASP A 415 13.68 18.31 5.82
CA ASP A 415 13.52 18.01 4.40
C ASP A 415 14.84 17.43 3.86
N LEU A 416 14.74 16.27 3.21
CA LEU A 416 15.90 15.64 2.60
C LEU A 416 16.35 16.45 1.39
N THR A 417 17.65 16.71 1.30
CA THR A 417 18.28 17.33 0.12
C THR A 417 18.80 16.28 -0.86
N THR A 418 18.89 15.02 -0.44
CA THR A 418 19.25 13.86 -1.28
C THR A 418 18.49 12.61 -0.84
N HIS A 419 18.21 11.73 -1.81
CA HIS A 419 17.62 10.42 -1.55
C HIS A 419 18.66 9.35 -1.19
N PHE A 420 18.22 8.24 -0.61
CA PHE A 420 19.10 7.13 -0.20
C PHE A 420 19.54 6.18 -1.34
N GLY A 421 19.03 6.34 -2.56
CA GLY A 421 19.39 5.47 -3.69
C GLY A 421 18.93 4.02 -3.46
N THR A 422 19.56 3.05 -4.13
CA THR A 422 19.20 1.61 -4.01
C THR A 422 20.41 0.68 -3.97
N THR A 423 21.62 1.22 -3.82
CA THR A 423 22.89 0.46 -3.98
C THR A 423 23.73 0.44 -2.71
N ALA A 424 23.27 1.07 -1.63
CA ALA A 424 23.98 1.15 -0.36
C ALA A 424 23.00 0.96 0.81
N SER A 425 23.53 0.54 1.95
CA SER A 425 22.75 0.40 3.18
C SER A 425 22.14 1.74 3.61
N ILE A 426 20.89 1.70 4.07
CA ILE A 426 20.14 2.87 4.52
C ILE A 426 20.14 2.89 6.04
N PRO A 427 20.58 3.99 6.68
CA PRO A 427 20.67 4.07 8.13
C PRO A 427 19.27 4.14 8.77
N VAL A 428 19.13 3.46 9.91
CA VAL A 428 17.93 3.52 10.75
C VAL A 428 17.65 4.97 11.17
N PRO A 429 16.47 5.54 10.85
CA PRO A 429 16.11 6.89 11.25
C PRO A 429 15.83 6.99 12.75
N ALA A 430 16.06 8.16 13.33
CA ALA A 430 15.35 8.55 14.54
C ALA A 430 13.88 8.86 14.20
N LEU A 431 12.97 8.60 15.15
CA LEU A 431 11.56 8.99 15.01
C LEU A 431 11.43 10.52 15.06
N PRO A 432 10.71 11.14 14.11
CA PRO A 432 10.47 12.58 14.12
C PRO A 432 9.65 13.02 15.34
N THR A 433 9.73 14.32 15.63
CA THR A 433 8.91 14.96 16.68
C THR A 433 7.93 15.98 16.12
N ILE A 434 7.96 16.20 14.80
CA ILE A 434 7.03 17.04 14.03
C ILE A 434 6.86 16.35 12.67
N TYR A 435 5.62 16.26 12.19
CA TYR A 435 5.27 15.63 10.90
C TYR A 435 4.57 16.60 9.94
N PHE A 436 4.06 17.71 10.47
CA PHE A 436 3.46 18.79 9.69
C PHE A 436 3.80 20.13 10.35
N PRO A 437 4.08 21.20 9.58
CA PRO A 437 4.47 22.49 10.13
C PRO A 437 3.48 23.03 11.19
N GLY A 438 4.01 23.38 12.37
CA GLY A 438 3.23 23.97 13.46
C GLY A 438 2.32 23.01 14.23
N ILE A 439 2.26 21.72 13.86
CA ILE A 439 1.43 20.72 14.52
C ILE A 439 2.32 19.78 15.34
N LYS A 440 1.94 19.59 16.62
CA LYS A 440 2.60 18.63 17.51
C LYS A 440 1.98 17.24 17.30
N PRO A 441 2.77 16.16 17.43
CA PRO A 441 2.25 14.80 17.40
C PRO A 441 1.17 14.58 18.47
N TYR A 442 0.18 13.74 18.15
CA TYR A 442 -0.90 13.37 19.07
C TYR A 442 -0.39 12.55 20.26
N ARG A 443 0.68 11.77 20.05
CA ARG A 443 1.33 10.93 21.05
C ARG A 443 2.80 11.31 21.17
N LYS A 444 3.32 11.41 22.39
CA LYS A 444 4.76 11.54 22.59
C LYS A 444 5.44 10.21 22.22
N VAL A 445 6.56 10.28 21.52
CA VAL A 445 7.40 9.11 21.25
C VAL A 445 7.81 8.47 22.56
N ALA A 446 7.76 7.14 22.65
CA ALA A 446 8.28 6.41 23.79
C ALA A 446 9.78 6.68 23.95
N VAL A 447 10.22 7.11 25.15
CA VAL A 447 11.63 7.34 25.45
C VAL A 447 12.00 6.50 26.66
N ALA A 448 13.16 5.84 26.60
CA ALA A 448 13.70 5.11 27.75
C ALA A 448 13.79 6.02 28.97
N VAL A 449 13.16 5.64 30.09
CA VAL A 449 13.33 6.31 31.37
C VAL A 449 14.80 6.13 31.79
N GLN A 450 15.60 7.19 31.66
CA GLN A 450 16.91 7.23 32.30
C GLN A 450 16.69 7.24 33.82
N THR A 451 16.94 6.12 34.48
CA THR A 451 17.34 6.15 35.89
C THR A 451 18.61 7.01 35.95
N GLN A 452 18.55 8.13 36.69
CA GLN A 452 19.69 9.01 36.86
C GLN A 452 20.84 8.26 37.54
N ALA A 453 21.81 7.79 36.75
CA ALA A 453 23.10 7.36 37.25
C ALA A 453 24.01 8.59 37.36
N PHE A 454 24.59 8.79 38.55
CA PHE A 454 25.50 9.88 38.88
C PHE A 454 26.62 10.02 37.85
N LYS A 455 26.80 11.23 37.31
CA LYS A 455 27.89 11.58 36.40
C LYS A 455 29.20 11.67 37.19
N PHE A 456 30.17 10.80 36.87
CA PHE A 456 31.58 11.07 37.12
C PHE A 456 32.18 11.77 35.89
N THR A 457 32.85 12.89 36.13
CA THR A 457 33.54 13.70 35.12
C THR A 457 34.93 13.16 34.83
N THR A 458 35.31 13.05 33.55
CA THR A 458 36.70 12.92 33.10
C THR A 458 37.04 13.98 32.04
N PRO A 459 38.33 14.36 31.88
CA PRO A 459 38.73 15.68 31.42
C PRO A 459 39.02 15.79 29.92
N ALA A 460 39.08 17.04 29.48
CA ALA A 460 39.20 17.51 28.09
C ALA A 460 40.54 17.18 27.41
N ALA A 461 40.49 16.96 26.09
CA ALA A 461 41.65 16.84 25.21
C ALA A 461 41.92 18.14 24.44
N VAL A 462 43.22 18.45 24.31
CA VAL A 462 43.82 19.66 23.73
C VAL A 462 43.89 19.57 22.20
N ALA A 463 43.62 20.68 21.51
CA ALA A 463 43.73 20.83 20.07
C ALA A 463 45.15 21.21 19.62
N PHE A 464 45.59 20.68 18.48
CA PHE A 464 46.70 21.22 17.70
C PHE A 464 46.28 21.48 16.26
N SER A 465 46.50 22.72 15.84
CA SER A 465 46.41 23.23 14.48
C SER A 465 47.72 22.97 13.72
N ASN A 466 47.65 22.65 12.43
CA ASN A 466 48.67 23.05 11.46
C ASN A 466 48.05 23.18 10.06
N ALA A 467 48.30 24.34 9.47
CA ALA A 467 47.89 24.71 8.11
C ALA A 467 48.94 24.25 7.09
N PHE A 468 48.48 23.84 5.91
CA PHE A 468 49.31 23.74 4.71
C PHE A 468 48.62 24.45 3.55
N VAL A 469 49.35 25.39 2.94
CA VAL A 469 48.98 26.11 1.72
C VAL A 469 49.43 25.26 0.52
N ALA A 470 48.54 25.00 -0.42
CA ALA A 470 48.88 24.40 -1.72
C ALA A 470 48.23 25.20 -2.86
N GLN A 471 49.08 25.66 -3.77
CA GLN A 471 48.78 26.48 -4.94
C GLN A 471 48.18 25.61 -6.07
N ARG A 472 47.06 26.01 -6.69
CA ARG A 472 46.45 25.30 -7.84
C ARG A 472 46.54 26.13 -9.12
N ARG A 473 46.88 25.48 -10.24
CA ARG A 473 46.72 26.00 -11.61
C ARG A 473 45.36 25.57 -12.19
N HIS A 474 44.74 26.43 -12.98
CA HIS A 474 43.51 26.13 -13.70
C HIS A 474 43.80 25.47 -15.05
N ALA A 475 43.18 24.31 -15.30
CA ALA A 475 43.05 23.72 -16.63
C ALA A 475 41.66 24.04 -17.17
N ALA A 476 41.58 24.54 -18.40
CA ALA A 476 40.31 24.78 -19.10
C ALA A 476 39.75 23.44 -19.59
N ALA A 477 38.59 23.05 -19.08
CA ALA A 477 37.78 21.96 -19.59
C ALA A 477 36.40 22.52 -19.97
N THR A 478 35.91 22.14 -21.14
CA THR A 478 34.59 22.48 -21.63
C THR A 478 33.53 21.79 -20.77
N THR A 479 32.63 22.58 -20.19
CA THR A 479 31.53 22.09 -19.36
C THR A 479 30.43 21.50 -20.25
N VAL A 480 30.32 20.17 -20.25
CA VAL A 480 29.08 19.49 -20.65
C VAL A 480 28.26 19.32 -19.37
N SER A 481 26.97 19.67 -19.40
CA SER A 481 26.11 19.54 -18.22
C SER A 481 26.11 18.08 -17.72
N ALA A 482 26.25 17.90 -16.40
CA ALA A 482 26.25 16.57 -15.78
C ALA A 482 24.95 15.79 -16.10
N LEU A 483 23.84 16.50 -16.33
CA LEU A 483 22.57 15.93 -16.79
C LEU A 483 22.67 15.27 -18.17
N GLN A 484 23.24 15.96 -19.17
CA GLN A 484 23.31 15.42 -20.53
C GLN A 484 24.24 14.21 -20.63
N ALA A 485 25.35 14.22 -19.89
CA ALA A 485 26.25 13.07 -19.82
C ALA A 485 25.56 11.87 -19.14
N HIS A 486 24.85 12.12 -18.03
CA HIS A 486 24.11 11.10 -17.28
C HIS A 486 23.00 10.45 -18.11
N ASP A 487 22.20 11.24 -18.82
CA ASP A 487 21.08 10.73 -19.64
C ASP A 487 21.58 9.84 -20.79
N SER A 488 22.70 10.20 -21.41
CA SER A 488 23.30 9.41 -22.50
C SER A 488 23.83 8.05 -22.02
N ILE A 489 24.33 7.98 -20.78
CA ILE A 489 24.84 6.76 -20.15
C ILE A 489 23.67 5.86 -19.73
N LEU A 490 22.64 6.44 -19.10
CA LEU A 490 21.43 5.69 -18.72
C LEU A 490 20.67 5.15 -19.92
N ALA A 491 20.57 5.91 -21.02
CA ALA A 491 19.96 5.45 -22.26
C ALA A 491 20.70 4.25 -22.86
N LYS A 492 22.05 4.28 -22.89
CA LYS A 492 22.87 3.14 -23.33
C LYS A 492 22.75 1.93 -22.41
N GLN A 493 22.63 2.14 -21.10
CA GLN A 493 22.46 1.05 -20.13
C GLN A 493 21.08 0.39 -20.23
N ARG A 494 20.02 1.13 -20.59
CA ARG A 494 18.66 0.59 -20.78
C ARG A 494 18.57 -0.36 -21.98
N LEU A 495 19.33 -0.10 -23.05
CA LEU A 495 19.41 -0.99 -24.22
C LEU A 495 20.08 -2.34 -23.91
N ASN A 496 20.87 -2.42 -22.82
CA ASN A 496 21.63 -3.61 -22.43
C ASN A 496 21.03 -4.36 -21.22
N ARG A 497 19.82 -3.99 -20.75
CA ARG A 497 19.19 -4.70 -19.62
C ARG A 497 18.67 -6.08 -20.08
N PRO A 498 18.95 -7.17 -19.33
CA PRO A 498 18.37 -8.46 -19.60
C PRO A 498 16.85 -8.38 -19.49
N VAL A 499 16.15 -8.78 -20.54
CA VAL A 499 14.69 -8.95 -20.52
C VAL A 499 14.39 -10.14 -19.63
N ALA A 500 13.34 -10.06 -18.80
CA ALA A 500 12.93 -11.17 -17.95
C ALA A 500 12.79 -12.44 -18.81
N PRO A 501 13.27 -13.60 -18.32
CA PRO A 501 13.29 -14.80 -19.14
C PRO A 501 11.87 -15.14 -19.58
N HIS A 502 11.63 -15.13 -20.89
CA HIS A 502 10.31 -15.45 -21.44
C HIS A 502 9.96 -16.90 -21.10
N LEU A 503 8.66 -17.21 -20.98
CA LEU A 503 8.15 -18.53 -20.57
C LEU A 503 8.72 -19.72 -21.36
N GLY A 504 9.27 -19.46 -22.56
CA GLY A 504 9.91 -20.47 -23.40
C GLY A 504 11.28 -20.98 -22.90
N ILE A 505 11.92 -20.32 -21.94
CA ILE A 505 13.21 -20.80 -21.39
C ILE A 505 13.06 -21.79 -20.24
N TYR A 506 11.86 -21.94 -19.70
CA TYR A 506 11.58 -22.90 -18.63
C TYR A 506 11.14 -24.22 -19.22
N LYS A 507 11.73 -25.33 -18.73
CA LYS A 507 11.28 -26.67 -19.06
C LYS A 507 9.94 -26.95 -18.34
N PRO A 508 8.82 -27.14 -19.05
CA PRO A 508 7.53 -27.37 -18.40
C PRO A 508 7.55 -28.62 -17.54
N GLN A 509 7.00 -28.51 -16.33
CA GLN A 509 6.92 -29.62 -15.37
C GLN A 509 5.46 -30.05 -15.20
N ILE A 510 5.23 -31.32 -14.86
CA ILE A 510 3.87 -31.86 -14.63
C ILE A 510 3.11 -31.09 -13.54
N THR A 511 3.80 -30.48 -12.59
CA THR A 511 3.21 -29.62 -11.54
C THR A 511 2.59 -28.35 -12.11
N TRP A 512 3.15 -27.78 -13.18
CA TRP A 512 2.62 -26.59 -13.84
C TRP A 512 1.28 -26.89 -14.49
N TYR A 513 1.26 -27.93 -15.32
CA TYR A 513 0.04 -28.42 -15.94
C TYR A 513 -0.97 -28.87 -14.87
N GLY A 514 -0.51 -29.59 -13.84
CA GLY A 514 -1.37 -30.09 -12.79
C GLY A 514 -2.12 -29.00 -12.04
N SER A 515 -1.39 -27.96 -11.61
CA SER A 515 -1.99 -26.80 -10.94
C SER A 515 -2.93 -26.02 -11.86
N ALA A 516 -2.54 -25.80 -13.11
CA ALA A 516 -3.38 -25.09 -14.09
C ALA A 516 -4.69 -25.85 -14.35
N PHE A 517 -4.63 -27.15 -14.62
CA PHE A 517 -5.82 -27.97 -14.84
C PHE A 517 -6.68 -28.07 -13.59
N ASN A 518 -6.12 -28.07 -12.38
CA ASN A 518 -6.92 -28.06 -11.15
C ASN A 518 -7.80 -26.79 -11.05
N ARG A 519 -7.25 -25.63 -11.42
CA ARG A 519 -7.99 -24.37 -11.45
C ARG A 519 -9.04 -24.35 -12.56
N ILE A 520 -8.66 -24.74 -13.77
CA ILE A 520 -9.56 -24.77 -14.93
C ILE A 520 -10.76 -25.70 -14.66
N THR A 521 -10.50 -26.90 -14.13
CA THR A 521 -11.55 -27.86 -13.79
C THR A 521 -12.44 -27.37 -12.64
N GLY A 522 -11.88 -26.70 -11.63
CA GLY A 522 -12.65 -26.08 -10.56
C GLY A 522 -13.57 -24.96 -11.04
N VAL A 523 -13.08 -24.10 -11.95
CA VAL A 523 -13.88 -23.07 -12.61
C VAL A 523 -14.96 -23.67 -13.50
N ALA A 524 -14.65 -24.72 -14.26
CA ALA A 524 -15.63 -25.40 -15.12
C ALA A 524 -16.78 -26.02 -14.30
N LEU A 525 -16.46 -26.70 -13.20
CA LEU A 525 -17.47 -27.33 -12.32
C LEU A 525 -18.32 -26.27 -11.60
N SER A 526 -17.68 -25.28 -10.98
CA SER A 526 -18.38 -24.22 -10.25
C SER A 526 -19.20 -23.35 -11.19
N GLY A 527 -18.63 -22.96 -12.33
CA GLY A 527 -19.31 -22.20 -13.38
C GLY A 527 -20.51 -22.97 -13.94
N GLY A 528 -20.36 -24.26 -14.22
CA GLY A 528 -21.48 -25.12 -14.63
C GLY A 528 -22.60 -25.16 -13.60
N MET A 529 -22.27 -25.30 -12.31
CA MET A 529 -23.23 -25.27 -11.21
C MET A 529 -23.98 -23.92 -11.13
N TYR A 530 -23.27 -22.80 -11.18
CA TYR A 530 -23.88 -21.47 -11.12
C TYR A 530 -24.72 -21.15 -12.36
N LEU A 531 -24.23 -21.47 -13.56
CA LEU A 531 -24.97 -21.26 -14.80
C LEU A 531 -26.24 -22.11 -14.83
N PHE A 532 -26.17 -23.36 -14.39
CA PHE A 532 -27.36 -24.20 -14.27
C PHE A 532 -28.34 -23.65 -13.22
N GLY A 533 -27.85 -23.24 -12.05
CA GLY A 533 -28.69 -22.67 -10.99
C GLY A 533 -29.38 -21.37 -11.41
N ILE A 534 -28.66 -20.46 -12.07
CA ILE A 534 -29.23 -19.22 -12.63
C ILE A 534 -30.22 -19.55 -13.75
N GLY A 535 -29.85 -20.46 -14.65
CA GLY A 535 -30.74 -20.91 -15.73
C GLY A 535 -32.05 -21.48 -15.19
N TYR A 536 -31.97 -22.33 -14.16
CA TYR A 536 -33.12 -22.91 -13.49
C TYR A 536 -34.00 -21.84 -12.83
N LEU A 537 -33.39 -20.82 -12.22
CA LEU A 537 -34.11 -19.70 -11.61
C LEU A 537 -34.85 -18.83 -12.64
N VAL A 538 -34.23 -18.57 -13.80
CA VAL A 538 -34.77 -17.68 -14.85
C VAL A 538 -35.71 -18.43 -15.79
N ALA A 539 -35.62 -19.76 -15.87
CA ALA A 539 -36.36 -20.59 -16.80
C ALA A 539 -37.89 -20.34 -16.83
N PRO A 540 -38.61 -20.19 -15.69
CA PRO A 540 -40.04 -19.89 -15.72
C PRO A 540 -40.39 -18.56 -16.38
N ALA A 541 -39.51 -17.55 -16.25
CA ALA A 541 -39.73 -16.23 -16.82
C ALA A 541 -39.50 -16.18 -18.35
N LEU A 542 -38.67 -17.09 -18.87
CA LEU A 542 -38.35 -17.20 -20.30
C LEU A 542 -39.10 -18.34 -21.01
N GLY A 543 -39.94 -19.08 -20.29
CA GLY A 543 -40.62 -20.27 -20.81
C GLY A 543 -39.66 -21.41 -21.17
N TRP A 544 -38.50 -21.50 -20.52
CA TRP A 544 -37.54 -22.59 -20.73
C TRP A 544 -37.90 -23.81 -19.87
N HIS A 545 -37.74 -24.99 -20.45
CA HIS A 545 -37.98 -26.27 -19.79
C HIS A 545 -36.65 -26.92 -19.37
N LEU A 546 -36.25 -26.68 -18.12
CA LEU A 546 -35.03 -27.23 -17.51
C LEU A 546 -35.31 -28.33 -16.48
N GLU A 547 -36.51 -28.90 -16.50
CA GLU A 547 -36.87 -30.04 -15.66
C GLU A 547 -36.02 -31.27 -16.04
N SER A 548 -35.66 -32.08 -15.03
CA SER A 548 -34.78 -33.24 -15.21
C SER A 548 -35.30 -34.23 -16.27
N SER A 549 -36.62 -34.36 -16.42
CA SER A 549 -37.26 -35.19 -17.45
C SER A 549 -37.02 -34.68 -18.88
N VAL A 550 -37.08 -33.36 -19.09
CA VAL A 550 -36.88 -32.73 -20.41
C VAL A 550 -35.41 -32.77 -20.80
N ILE A 551 -34.52 -32.52 -19.85
CA ILE A 551 -33.07 -32.64 -20.06
C ILE A 551 -32.71 -34.09 -20.38
N ALA A 552 -33.21 -35.06 -19.61
CA ALA A 552 -32.96 -36.48 -19.85
C ALA A 552 -33.46 -36.94 -21.23
N ALA A 553 -34.68 -36.54 -21.63
CA ALA A 553 -35.24 -36.87 -22.94
C ALA A 553 -34.41 -36.24 -24.08
N SER A 554 -33.97 -34.99 -23.90
CA SER A 554 -33.14 -34.26 -24.87
C SER A 554 -31.77 -34.94 -25.08
N PHE A 555 -31.09 -35.32 -23.98
CA PHE A 555 -29.84 -36.08 -24.04
C PHE A 555 -30.06 -37.50 -24.59
N ALA A 556 -31.21 -38.14 -24.33
CA ALA A 556 -31.53 -39.46 -24.85
C ALA A 556 -31.71 -39.48 -26.38
N ALA A 557 -32.14 -38.36 -26.98
CA ALA A 557 -32.31 -38.23 -28.42
C ALA A 557 -30.99 -38.05 -29.21
N TRP A 558 -29.86 -37.79 -28.53
CA TRP A 558 -28.59 -37.55 -29.21
C TRP A 558 -27.97 -38.82 -29.83
N PRO A 559 -27.09 -38.69 -30.83
CA PRO A 559 -26.26 -39.79 -31.30
C PRO A 559 -25.36 -40.35 -30.17
N VAL A 560 -25.12 -41.67 -30.15
CA VAL A 560 -24.34 -42.35 -29.10
C VAL A 560 -22.95 -41.69 -28.93
N ALA A 561 -22.27 -41.36 -30.02
CA ALA A 561 -20.97 -40.70 -29.96
C ALA A 561 -21.02 -39.35 -29.23
N LEU A 562 -22.07 -38.56 -29.46
CA LEU A 562 -22.25 -37.27 -28.81
C LEU A 562 -22.57 -37.44 -27.31
N LYS A 563 -23.35 -38.47 -26.94
CA LYS A 563 -23.60 -38.79 -25.52
C LYS A 563 -22.30 -39.15 -24.80
N VAL A 564 -21.51 -40.06 -25.36
CA VAL A 564 -20.24 -40.48 -24.75
C VAL A 564 -19.27 -39.31 -24.64
N PHE A 565 -19.15 -38.50 -25.69
CA PHE A 565 -18.29 -37.31 -25.67
C PHE A 565 -18.72 -36.31 -24.61
N THR A 566 -20.01 -35.98 -24.53
CA THR A 566 -20.50 -34.99 -23.55
C THR A 566 -20.42 -35.51 -22.12
N LYS A 567 -20.72 -36.79 -21.88
CA LYS A 567 -20.50 -37.41 -20.58
C LYS A 567 -19.02 -37.38 -20.18
N PHE A 568 -18.10 -37.69 -21.10
CA PHE A 568 -16.67 -37.58 -20.85
C PHE A 568 -16.24 -36.13 -20.56
N ALA A 569 -16.74 -35.16 -21.31
CA ALA A 569 -16.42 -33.74 -21.14
C ALA A 569 -16.89 -33.19 -19.78
N VAL A 570 -17.98 -33.71 -19.22
CA VAL A 570 -18.47 -33.37 -17.87
C VAL A 570 -17.75 -34.18 -16.78
N ALA A 571 -17.51 -35.47 -17.01
CA ALA A 571 -16.87 -36.35 -16.04
C ALA A 571 -15.39 -36.04 -15.83
N MET A 572 -14.66 -35.71 -16.90
CA MET A 572 -13.22 -35.44 -16.83
C MET A 572 -12.84 -34.32 -15.86
N PRO A 573 -13.44 -33.11 -15.91
CA PRO A 573 -13.12 -32.07 -14.93
C PRO A 573 -13.47 -32.50 -13.51
N PHE A 574 -14.57 -33.22 -13.29
CA PHE A 574 -14.97 -33.71 -11.97
C PHE A 574 -13.95 -34.71 -11.39
N VAL A 575 -13.61 -35.75 -12.14
CA VAL A 575 -12.68 -36.79 -11.69
C VAL A 575 -11.28 -36.20 -11.48
N TYR A 576 -10.82 -35.35 -12.41
CA TYR A 576 -9.52 -34.71 -12.30
C TYR A 576 -9.44 -33.80 -11.07
N HIS A 577 -10.42 -32.92 -10.87
CA HIS A 577 -10.42 -31.99 -9.75
C HIS A 577 -10.47 -32.72 -8.42
N SER A 578 -11.23 -33.81 -8.33
CA SER A 578 -11.33 -34.63 -7.12
C SER A 578 -10.02 -35.36 -6.81
N LEU A 579 -9.45 -36.07 -7.78
CA LEU A 579 -8.20 -36.84 -7.59
C LEU A 579 -7.00 -35.93 -7.35
N ASN A 580 -6.90 -34.82 -8.08
CA ASN A 580 -5.84 -33.85 -7.87
C ASN A 580 -6.04 -33.09 -6.55
N GLY A 581 -7.28 -32.83 -6.14
CA GLY A 581 -7.62 -32.30 -4.82
C GLY A 581 -7.13 -33.20 -3.68
N PHE A 582 -7.38 -34.51 -3.75
CA PHE A 582 -6.84 -35.47 -2.77
C PHE A 582 -5.31 -35.47 -2.72
N ARG A 583 -4.65 -35.36 -3.87
CA ARG A 583 -3.19 -35.22 -3.94
C ARG A 583 -2.70 -33.94 -3.25
N HIS A 584 -3.40 -32.82 -3.42
CA HIS A 584 -3.07 -31.58 -2.73
C HIS A 584 -3.28 -31.69 -1.21
N LEU A 585 -4.38 -32.32 -0.75
CA LEU A 585 -4.60 -32.59 0.67
C LEU A 585 -3.49 -33.45 1.28
N ALA A 586 -2.98 -34.44 0.54
CA ALA A 586 -1.83 -35.24 0.97
C ALA A 586 -0.53 -34.41 1.06
N TRP A 587 -0.38 -33.37 0.23
CA TRP A 587 0.76 -32.45 0.33
C TRP A 587 0.64 -31.51 1.53
N ASP A 588 -0.59 -31.14 1.93
CA ASP A 588 -0.82 -30.32 3.12
C ASP A 588 -0.41 -31.03 4.41
N THR A 589 -0.35 -32.37 4.40
CA THR A 589 0.23 -33.17 5.50
C THR A 589 1.75 -33.38 5.36
N ALA A 590 2.42 -32.59 4.53
CA ALA A 590 3.85 -32.70 4.20
C ALA A 590 4.26 -34.08 3.67
N SER A 591 3.32 -34.85 3.12
CA SER A 591 3.55 -36.18 2.56
C SER A 591 3.65 -36.11 1.03
N LEU A 592 4.37 -37.03 0.38
CA LEU A 592 4.50 -37.11 -1.09
C LEU A 592 5.07 -35.86 -1.79
N ILE A 593 5.84 -35.02 -1.05
CA ILE A 593 6.40 -33.74 -1.53
C ILE A 593 7.83 -33.83 -2.09
N GLU A 594 8.47 -35.00 -2.04
CA GLU A 594 9.75 -35.22 -2.71
C GLU A 594 9.59 -35.14 -4.23
N ASN A 595 10.56 -34.54 -4.93
CA ASN A 595 10.48 -34.29 -6.38
C ASN A 595 10.10 -35.54 -7.21
N GLY A 596 10.65 -36.72 -6.86
CA GLY A 596 10.31 -37.97 -7.54
C GLY A 596 8.86 -38.42 -7.30
N MET A 597 8.36 -38.26 -6.07
CA MET A 597 6.99 -38.60 -5.70
C MET A 597 5.98 -37.61 -6.28
N VAL A 598 6.32 -36.33 -6.32
CA VAL A 598 5.53 -35.27 -6.97
C VAL A 598 5.32 -35.59 -8.45
N GLN A 599 6.35 -36.04 -9.16
CA GLN A 599 6.22 -36.42 -10.57
C GLN A 599 5.35 -37.68 -10.75
N LYS A 600 5.60 -38.74 -9.98
CA LYS A 600 4.83 -40.00 -10.05
C LYS A 600 3.35 -39.78 -9.75
N THR A 601 3.04 -39.09 -8.66
CA THR A 601 1.67 -38.80 -8.24
C THR A 601 0.96 -37.88 -9.25
N GLY A 602 1.68 -36.96 -9.89
CA GLY A 602 1.12 -36.11 -10.95
C GLY A 602 0.65 -36.91 -12.17
N TRP A 603 1.48 -37.83 -12.65
CA TRP A 603 1.10 -38.71 -13.77
C TRP A 603 0.03 -39.73 -13.38
N ALA A 604 0.06 -40.22 -12.14
CA ALA A 604 -0.99 -41.11 -11.62
C ALA A 604 -2.37 -40.43 -11.64
N VAL A 605 -2.45 -39.17 -11.18
CA VAL A 605 -3.69 -38.38 -11.24
C VAL A 605 -4.17 -38.23 -12.69
N VAL A 606 -3.28 -37.90 -13.63
CA VAL A 606 -3.67 -37.78 -15.06
C VAL A 606 -4.24 -39.10 -15.59
N GLY A 607 -3.54 -40.21 -15.39
CA GLY A 607 -3.97 -41.52 -15.86
C GLY A 607 -5.30 -41.97 -15.25
N LEU A 608 -5.42 -41.89 -13.92
CA LEU A 608 -6.65 -42.25 -13.20
C LEU A 608 -7.83 -41.36 -13.59
N SER A 609 -7.59 -40.09 -13.90
CA SER A 609 -8.65 -39.18 -14.33
C SER A 609 -9.21 -39.54 -15.69
N VAL A 610 -8.33 -39.87 -16.66
CA VAL A 610 -8.76 -40.30 -18.00
C VAL A 610 -9.53 -41.61 -17.92
N VAL A 611 -9.00 -42.61 -17.19
CA VAL A 611 -9.68 -43.91 -17.04
C VAL A 611 -11.00 -43.76 -16.31
N GLY A 612 -11.04 -43.01 -15.21
CA GLY A 612 -12.25 -42.77 -14.44
C GLY A 612 -13.31 -42.02 -15.24
N ALA A 613 -12.92 -40.99 -16.00
CA ALA A 613 -13.84 -40.24 -16.85
C ALA A 613 -14.37 -41.07 -18.02
N LEU A 614 -13.54 -41.92 -18.65
CA LEU A 614 -13.99 -42.87 -19.67
C LEU A 614 -14.96 -43.90 -19.08
N GLY A 615 -14.67 -44.41 -17.88
CA GLY A 615 -15.58 -45.29 -17.15
C GLY A 615 -16.94 -44.64 -16.92
N LEU A 616 -16.97 -43.41 -16.41
CA LEU A 616 -18.20 -42.64 -16.22
C LEU A 616 -18.90 -42.31 -17.55
N ALA A 617 -18.17 -42.13 -18.64
CA ALA A 617 -18.75 -41.80 -19.93
C ALA A 617 -19.44 -42.99 -20.64
N VAL A 618 -18.99 -44.21 -20.34
CA VAL A 618 -19.46 -45.45 -20.98
C VAL A 618 -20.49 -46.19 -20.12
N PHE A 619 -20.36 -46.17 -18.79
CA PHE A 619 -21.18 -46.99 -17.89
C PHE A 619 -22.30 -46.25 -17.16
N VAL A 620 -22.26 -44.91 -17.12
CA VAL A 620 -23.36 -44.03 -16.67
C VAL A 620 -23.94 -43.39 -17.91
#